data_AF-A0A9Q4CBU2-F1
#
_entry.id   AF-A0A9Q4CBU2-F1
#
_cell.length_a   1.000
_cell.length_b   1.000
_cell.length_c   1.000
_cell.angle_alpha   90.00
_cell.angle_beta   90.00
_cell.angle_gamma   90.00
#
_symmetry.space_group_name_H-M   'P 1'
#
loop_
_entity.id
_entity.type
_entity.pdbx_description
1 polymer ?
#
loop_
_entity_poly.entity_id
_entity_poly.type
_entity_poly.pdbx_seq_one_letter_code
_entity_poly.pdbx_strand_id
1 'polypeptide(L)'
;MLIGYARCSTDRQDLRAQKQQLRELGIEDARIYVDHGYTGRNRERPGLKEALAATRAGDTLVVTKLDRLARSVADAAEIACELQDREARLQMGTTVYDPADPFGRMFFNLTATFAEFEADLISQRTREGLAIAREKGRLRGRSSKFTAAQQRHIGALIDGGEHTQAEIAALMGVNPSTISRFAKKRRAQAAAEGV
;
A
#
# COMPACT_ATOMS: atom_id res chain seq x y z
N MET A 1 -23.97 -11.81 -16.74
CA MET A 1 -24.81 -11.49 -15.56
C MET A 1 -24.42 -10.11 -15.02
N LEU A 2 -25.34 -9.39 -14.36
CA LEU A 2 -25.02 -8.11 -13.70
C LEU A 2 -24.76 -8.33 -12.21
N ILE A 3 -23.62 -7.84 -11.72
CA ILE A 3 -23.23 -7.88 -10.31
C ILE A 3 -23.11 -6.44 -9.82
N GLY A 4 -23.84 -6.07 -8.77
CA GLY A 4 -23.81 -4.72 -8.22
C GLY A 4 -22.79 -4.59 -7.10
N TYR A 5 -22.08 -3.47 -7.06
CA TYR A 5 -21.24 -3.11 -5.91
C TYR A 5 -21.53 -1.69 -5.42
N ALA A 6 -21.69 -1.55 -4.11
CA ALA A 6 -21.90 -0.26 -3.44
C ALA A 6 -21.00 -0.09 -2.22
N ARG A 7 -20.60 1.16 -1.95
CA ARG A 7 -19.71 1.50 -0.83
C ARG A 7 -20.15 2.79 -0.16
N CYS A 8 -20.29 2.80 1.16
CA CYS A 8 -20.66 4.01 1.92
C CYS A 8 -19.68 4.30 3.05
N SER A 9 -19.22 5.55 3.24
CA SER A 9 -18.18 5.89 4.23
C SER A 9 -18.67 6.07 5.67
N THR A 10 -19.97 6.29 5.88
CA THR A 10 -20.62 6.52 7.20
C THR A 10 -22.12 6.78 7.07
N ASP A 11 -22.59 7.26 5.90
CA ASP A 11 -23.98 7.65 5.68
C ASP A 11 -24.85 6.50 5.16
N ARG A 12 -25.91 6.18 5.91
CA ARG A 12 -26.91 5.18 5.54
C ARG A 12 -27.85 5.67 4.42
N GLN A 13 -28.02 6.98 4.26
CA GLN A 13 -28.83 7.56 3.18
C GLN A 13 -28.13 7.40 1.83
N ASP A 14 -26.82 7.67 1.77
CA ASP A 14 -26.00 7.46 0.57
C ASP A 14 -26.03 5.99 0.10
N LEU A 15 -25.94 5.03 1.03
CA LEU A 15 -26.03 3.61 0.66
C LEU A 15 -27.39 3.23 0.08
N ARG A 16 -28.48 3.75 0.64
CA ARG A 16 -29.84 3.50 0.12
C ARG A 16 -29.99 4.06 -1.29
N ALA A 17 -29.48 5.27 -1.54
CA ALA A 17 -29.49 5.88 -2.86
C ALA A 17 -28.69 5.05 -3.88
N GLN A 18 -27.50 4.56 -3.50
CA GLN A 18 -26.69 3.70 -4.38
C GLN A 18 -27.40 2.38 -4.69
N LYS A 19 -27.97 1.71 -3.69
CA LYS A 19 -28.74 0.46 -3.91
C LYS A 19 -29.93 0.69 -4.83
N GLN A 20 -30.63 1.80 -4.66
CA GLN A 20 -31.77 2.14 -5.50
C GLN A 20 -31.34 2.35 -6.96
N GLN A 21 -30.23 3.07 -7.19
CA GLN A 21 -29.67 3.23 -8.55
C GLN A 21 -29.26 1.88 -9.16
N LEU A 22 -28.65 0.98 -8.38
CA LEU A 22 -28.29 -0.35 -8.87
C LEU A 22 -29.51 -1.20 -9.23
N ARG A 23 -30.60 -1.09 -8.45
CA ARG A 23 -31.88 -1.75 -8.78
C ARG A 23 -32.50 -1.20 -10.06
N GLU A 24 -32.44 0.12 -10.25
CA GLU A 24 -32.91 0.78 -11.48
C GLU A 24 -32.13 0.34 -12.71
N LEU A 25 -30.86 -0.05 -12.54
CA LEU A 25 -30.03 -0.66 -13.57
C LEU A 25 -30.32 -2.16 -13.80
N GLY A 26 -31.34 -2.72 -13.13
CA GLY A 26 -31.80 -4.10 -13.33
C GLY A 26 -31.06 -5.16 -12.50
N ILE A 27 -30.36 -4.75 -11.44
CA ILE A 27 -29.60 -5.68 -10.58
C ILE A 27 -30.48 -6.17 -9.43
N GLU A 28 -30.56 -7.50 -9.28
CA GLU A 28 -31.25 -8.14 -8.16
C GLU A 28 -30.55 -7.86 -6.83
N ASP A 29 -31.30 -7.65 -5.76
CA ASP A 29 -30.77 -7.37 -4.42
C ASP A 29 -29.77 -8.42 -3.93
N ALA A 30 -29.99 -9.70 -4.28
CA ALA A 30 -29.12 -10.81 -3.92
C ALA A 30 -27.73 -10.73 -4.58
N ARG A 31 -27.57 -9.88 -5.60
CA ARG A 31 -26.32 -9.68 -6.35
C ARG A 31 -25.70 -8.30 -6.09
N ILE A 32 -26.22 -7.55 -5.11
CA ILE A 32 -25.66 -6.28 -4.68
C ILE A 32 -24.78 -6.51 -3.47
N TYR A 33 -23.46 -6.47 -3.69
CA TYR A 33 -22.46 -6.55 -2.65
C TYR A 33 -22.17 -5.16 -2.09
N VAL A 34 -21.92 -5.10 -0.79
CA VAL A 34 -21.80 -3.83 -0.07
C VAL A 34 -20.60 -3.84 0.85
N ASP A 35 -19.80 -2.79 0.78
CA ASP A 35 -18.85 -2.48 1.83
C ASP A 35 -19.30 -1.29 2.67
N HIS A 36 -19.35 -1.51 3.98
CA HIS A 36 -19.53 -0.46 4.96
C HIS A 36 -18.17 0.16 5.29
N GLY A 37 -18.04 1.44 5.02
CA GLY A 37 -16.92 2.28 5.41
C GLY A 37 -16.95 2.52 6.89
N TYR A 38 -16.41 1.58 7.65
CA TYR A 38 -15.89 1.90 8.96
C TYR A 38 -14.61 2.69 8.74
N THR A 39 -14.63 3.99 9.09
CA THR A 39 -13.50 4.92 9.39
C THR A 39 -12.17 4.62 8.69
N GLY A 40 -11.56 5.60 8.00
CA GLY A 40 -10.39 5.53 7.11
C GLY A 40 -9.13 4.70 7.48
N ARG A 41 -9.15 3.93 8.56
CA ARG A 41 -8.23 2.86 8.93
C ARG A 41 -8.64 1.46 8.43
N ASN A 42 -9.93 1.15 8.18
CA ASN A 42 -10.32 -0.18 7.69
C ASN A 42 -10.18 -0.28 6.16
N ARG A 43 -9.16 -1.03 5.73
CA ARG A 43 -8.83 -1.30 4.33
C ARG A 43 -9.52 -2.55 3.78
N GLU A 44 -10.08 -3.38 4.65
CA GLU A 44 -10.72 -4.60 4.19
C GLU A 44 -12.04 -4.30 3.50
N ARG A 45 -12.17 -4.80 2.28
CA ARG A 45 -13.33 -4.65 1.38
C ARG A 45 -13.90 -6.04 1.06
N PRO A 46 -14.45 -6.75 2.06
CA PRO A 46 -14.99 -8.09 1.84
C PRO A 46 -16.09 -8.08 0.78
N GLY A 47 -16.94 -7.06 0.73
CA GLY A 47 -18.00 -6.95 -0.27
C GLY A 47 -17.45 -6.81 -1.69
N LEU A 48 -16.39 -6.01 -1.91
CA LEU A 48 -15.75 -5.94 -3.23
C LEU A 48 -15.14 -7.28 -3.61
N LYS A 49 -14.44 -7.94 -2.69
CA LYS A 49 -13.82 -9.24 -2.93
C LYS A 49 -14.85 -10.30 -3.31
N GLU A 50 -15.98 -10.34 -2.61
CA GLU A 50 -17.10 -11.23 -2.92
C GLU A 50 -17.72 -10.89 -4.29
N ALA A 51 -17.89 -9.60 -4.61
CA ALA A 51 -18.39 -9.17 -5.92
C ALA A 51 -17.47 -9.62 -7.07
N LEU A 52 -16.16 -9.42 -6.92
CA LEU A 52 -15.15 -9.84 -7.90
C LEU A 52 -15.08 -11.38 -8.01
N ALA A 53 -15.20 -12.10 -6.88
CA ALA A 53 -15.24 -13.56 -6.88
C ALA A 53 -16.52 -14.12 -7.53
N ALA A 54 -17.65 -13.42 -7.42
CA ALA A 54 -18.90 -13.77 -8.08
C ALA A 54 -18.89 -13.45 -9.59
N THR A 55 -17.97 -12.59 -10.04
CA THR A 55 -17.87 -12.15 -11.44
C THR A 55 -17.09 -13.18 -12.27
N ARG A 56 -17.69 -13.65 -13.37
CA ARG A 56 -17.08 -14.57 -14.33
C ARG A 56 -16.84 -13.90 -15.69
N ALA A 57 -16.18 -14.62 -16.60
CA ALA A 57 -16.01 -14.18 -17.99
C ALA A 57 -17.36 -13.86 -18.63
N GLY A 58 -17.46 -12.68 -19.23
CA GLY A 58 -18.68 -12.16 -19.85
C GLY A 58 -19.72 -11.63 -18.86
N ASP A 59 -19.45 -11.58 -17.56
CA ASP A 59 -20.27 -10.84 -16.59
C ASP A 59 -19.90 -9.36 -16.57
N THR A 60 -20.75 -8.56 -15.92
CA THR A 60 -20.54 -7.12 -15.75
C THR A 60 -20.60 -6.75 -14.28
N LEU A 61 -19.50 -6.20 -13.76
CA LEU A 61 -19.49 -5.52 -12.47
C LEU A 61 -20.07 -4.11 -12.67
N VAL A 62 -21.13 -3.79 -11.95
CA VAL A 62 -21.87 -2.54 -12.06
C VAL A 62 -21.68 -1.72 -10.78
N VAL A 63 -21.25 -0.48 -10.97
CA VAL A 63 -21.15 0.54 -9.92
C VAL A 63 -21.84 1.81 -10.37
N THR A 64 -22.27 2.62 -9.41
CA THR A 64 -22.90 3.91 -9.73
C THR A 64 -21.88 4.93 -10.24
N LYS A 65 -20.69 4.97 -9.64
CA LYS A 65 -19.59 5.87 -9.98
C LYS A 65 -18.23 5.27 -9.62
N LEU A 66 -17.16 5.78 -10.23
CA LEU A 66 -15.78 5.31 -9.98
C LEU A 66 -15.34 5.53 -8.53
N ASP A 67 -15.73 6.64 -7.89
CA ASP A 67 -15.41 6.92 -6.49
C ASP A 67 -16.17 6.02 -5.50
N ARG A 68 -17.15 5.25 -5.97
CA ARG A 68 -17.79 4.17 -5.20
C ARG A 68 -17.07 2.84 -5.38
N LEU A 69 -16.36 2.65 -6.49
CA LEU A 69 -15.52 1.47 -6.77
C LEU A 69 -14.11 1.58 -6.21
N ALA A 70 -13.46 2.74 -6.27
CA ALA A 70 -12.04 2.89 -5.94
C ALA A 70 -11.79 3.99 -4.89
N ARG A 71 -10.69 3.89 -4.14
CA ARG A 71 -10.23 4.91 -3.16
C ARG A 71 -9.11 5.78 -3.71
N SER A 72 -8.43 5.33 -4.75
CA SER A 72 -7.34 6.03 -5.45
C SER A 72 -7.29 5.55 -6.90
N VAL A 73 -6.45 6.19 -7.72
CA VAL A 73 -6.21 5.73 -9.09
C VAL A 73 -5.54 4.37 -9.10
N ALA A 74 -4.59 4.13 -8.18
CA ALA A 74 -3.98 2.81 -8.00
C ALA A 74 -5.00 1.71 -7.66
N ASP A 75 -5.93 1.96 -6.73
CA ASP A 75 -7.00 1.01 -6.40
C ASP A 75 -7.94 0.79 -7.59
N ALA A 76 -8.22 1.83 -8.39
CA ALA A 76 -9.00 1.68 -9.61
C ALA A 76 -8.27 0.81 -10.65
N ALA A 77 -6.96 1.01 -10.83
CA ALA A 77 -6.15 0.23 -11.76
C ALA A 77 -6.05 -1.24 -11.35
N GLU A 78 -5.85 -1.54 -10.06
CA GLU A 78 -5.83 -2.92 -9.55
C GLU A 78 -7.14 -3.65 -9.86
N ILE A 79 -8.29 -3.01 -9.58
CA ILE A 79 -9.61 -3.56 -9.89
C ILE A 79 -9.81 -3.72 -11.40
N ALA A 80 -9.35 -2.74 -12.17
CA ALA A 80 -9.47 -2.73 -13.62
C ALA A 80 -8.68 -3.91 -14.23
N CYS A 81 -7.44 -4.13 -13.80
CA CYS A 81 -6.64 -5.28 -14.19
C CYS A 81 -7.31 -6.60 -13.81
N GLU A 82 -7.84 -6.72 -12.58
CA GLU A 82 -8.52 -7.95 -12.15
C GLU A 82 -9.77 -8.25 -12.99
N LEU A 83 -10.55 -7.24 -13.37
CA LEU A 83 -11.70 -7.41 -14.26
C LEU A 83 -11.26 -7.80 -15.67
N GLN A 84 -10.19 -7.21 -16.17
CA GLN A 84 -9.61 -7.53 -17.48
C GLN A 84 -9.12 -8.99 -17.53
N ASP A 85 -8.40 -9.45 -16.51
CA ASP A 85 -7.90 -10.82 -16.39
C ASP A 85 -9.04 -11.85 -16.31
N ARG A 86 -10.18 -11.44 -15.77
CA ARG A 86 -11.41 -12.26 -15.68
C ARG A 86 -12.29 -12.18 -16.93
N GLU A 87 -11.91 -11.40 -17.94
CA GLU A 87 -12.74 -11.10 -19.12
C GLU A 87 -14.13 -10.55 -18.75
N ALA A 88 -14.17 -9.76 -17.68
CA ALA A 88 -15.39 -9.15 -17.13
C ALA A 88 -15.48 -7.68 -17.51
N ARG A 89 -16.71 -7.20 -17.69
CA ARG A 89 -17.01 -5.81 -18.04
C ARG A 89 -17.14 -4.96 -16.79
N LEU A 90 -16.78 -3.70 -16.90
CA LEU A 90 -17.08 -2.69 -15.89
C LEU A 90 -18.18 -1.77 -16.39
N GLN A 91 -19.26 -1.61 -15.63
CA GLN A 91 -20.30 -0.61 -15.90
C GLN A 91 -20.29 0.45 -14.81
N MET A 92 -20.20 1.71 -15.22
CA MET A 92 -20.26 2.89 -14.36
C MET A 92 -21.48 3.70 -14.73
N GLY A 93 -22.51 3.66 -13.90
CA GLY A 93 -23.82 4.24 -14.21
C GLY A 93 -24.38 3.64 -15.50
N THR A 94 -24.48 4.46 -16.56
CA THR A 94 -24.99 4.05 -17.87
C THR A 94 -23.90 3.66 -18.87
N THR A 95 -22.63 3.88 -18.55
CA THR A 95 -21.50 3.60 -19.46
C THR A 95 -20.90 2.23 -19.16
N VAL A 96 -20.73 1.41 -20.19
CA VAL A 96 -20.12 0.08 -20.10
C VAL A 96 -18.74 0.09 -20.76
N TYR A 97 -17.76 -0.49 -20.07
CA TYR A 97 -16.38 -0.66 -20.50
C TYR A 97 -16.10 -2.16 -20.60
N ASP A 98 -15.99 -2.64 -21.83
CA ASP A 98 -15.70 -4.05 -22.13
C ASP A 98 -14.20 -4.21 -22.44
N PRO A 99 -13.44 -5.08 -21.74
CA PRO A 99 -12.03 -5.32 -22.05
C PRO A 99 -11.79 -5.87 -23.48
N ALA A 100 -12.79 -6.48 -24.11
CA ALA A 100 -12.71 -6.94 -25.50
C ALA A 100 -12.87 -5.80 -26.53
N ASP A 101 -13.56 -4.72 -26.17
CA ASP A 101 -13.80 -3.57 -27.04
C ASP A 101 -12.58 -2.62 -27.06
N PRO A 102 -12.19 -2.04 -28.21
CA PRO A 102 -11.07 -1.10 -28.26
C PRO A 102 -11.20 0.10 -27.31
N PHE A 103 -12.40 0.65 -27.12
CA PHE A 103 -12.61 1.78 -26.22
C PHE A 103 -12.54 1.35 -24.75
N GLY A 104 -13.14 0.20 -24.41
CA GLY A 104 -13.02 -0.37 -23.07
C GLY A 104 -11.57 -0.70 -22.74
N ARG A 105 -10.86 -1.42 -23.61
CA ARG A 105 -9.42 -1.70 -23.46
C ARG A 105 -8.57 -0.44 -23.29
N MET A 106 -8.88 0.63 -24.04
CA MET A 106 -8.22 1.93 -23.88
C MET A 106 -8.45 2.49 -22.46
N PHE A 107 -9.66 2.42 -21.94
CA PHE A 107 -9.97 2.87 -20.58
C PHE A 107 -9.20 2.09 -19.51
N PHE A 108 -9.15 0.76 -19.61
CA PHE A 108 -8.37 -0.09 -18.70
C PHE A 108 -6.89 0.30 -18.72
N ASN A 109 -6.31 0.42 -19.93
CA ASN A 109 -4.89 0.78 -20.10
C ASN A 109 -4.57 2.19 -19.58
N LEU A 110 -5.40 3.19 -19.89
CA LEU A 110 -5.20 4.56 -19.42
C LEU A 110 -5.26 4.63 -17.89
N THR A 111 -6.17 3.88 -17.28
CA THR A 111 -6.29 3.82 -15.81
C THR A 111 -5.02 3.24 -15.19
N ALA A 112 -4.46 2.18 -15.77
CA ALA A 112 -3.18 1.61 -15.35
C ALA A 112 -2.01 2.62 -15.51
N THR A 113 -1.91 3.29 -16.66
CA THR A 113 -0.89 4.33 -16.89
C THR A 113 -0.98 5.46 -15.86
N PHE A 114 -2.20 5.91 -15.54
CA PHE A 114 -2.38 6.97 -14.53
C PHE A 114 -1.97 6.51 -13.12
N ALA A 115 -2.17 5.25 -12.77
CA ALA A 115 -1.74 4.70 -11.48
C ALA A 115 -0.21 4.69 -11.36
N GLU A 116 0.51 4.25 -12.40
CA GLU A 116 1.97 4.28 -12.45
C GLU A 116 2.50 5.72 -12.34
N PHE A 117 1.90 6.64 -13.10
CA PHE A 117 2.26 8.05 -13.06
C PHE A 117 2.07 8.68 -11.68
N GLU A 118 0.95 8.38 -10.98
CA GLU A 118 0.73 8.86 -9.62
C GLU A 118 1.78 8.32 -8.64
N ALA A 119 2.11 7.03 -8.73
CA ALA A 119 3.13 6.39 -7.90
C ALA A 119 4.51 7.03 -8.10
N ASP A 120 4.88 7.29 -9.36
CA ASP A 120 6.13 7.95 -9.72
C ASP A 120 6.20 9.38 -9.18
N LEU A 121 5.12 10.16 -9.27
CA LEU A 121 5.05 11.50 -8.69
C LEU A 121 5.23 11.50 -7.16
N ILE A 122 4.63 10.54 -6.46
CA ILE A 122 4.80 10.39 -5.01
C ILE A 122 6.25 10.05 -4.67
N SER A 123 6.86 9.12 -5.41
CA SER A 123 8.25 8.73 -5.26
C SER A 123 9.20 9.90 -5.50
N GLN A 124 8.96 10.67 -6.56
CA GLN A 124 9.73 11.86 -6.91
C GLN A 124 9.71 12.90 -5.78
N ARG A 125 8.52 13.29 -5.31
CA ARG A 125 8.37 14.25 -4.20
C ARG A 125 9.05 13.75 -2.92
N THR A 126 8.97 12.45 -2.64
CA THR A 126 9.63 11.85 -1.48
C THR A 126 11.15 11.96 -1.60
N ARG A 127 11.71 11.68 -2.79
CA ARG A 127 13.15 11.78 -3.05
C ARG A 127 13.64 13.24 -2.94
N GLU A 128 12.90 14.19 -3.47
CA GLU A 128 13.19 15.62 -3.36
C GLU A 128 13.14 16.09 -1.90
N GLY A 129 12.09 15.73 -1.16
CA GLY A 129 11.96 16.04 0.27
C GLY A 129 13.09 15.42 1.10
N LEU A 130 13.50 14.18 0.78
CA LEU A 130 14.65 13.55 1.40
C LEU A 130 15.95 14.28 1.05
N ALA A 131 16.17 14.70 -0.19
CA ALA A 131 17.36 15.47 -0.58
C ALA A 131 17.47 16.77 0.23
N ILE A 132 16.38 17.55 0.30
CA ILE A 132 16.31 18.78 1.10
C ILE A 132 16.58 18.49 2.59
N ALA A 133 16.03 17.40 3.13
CA ALA A 133 16.28 17.01 4.51
C ALA A 133 17.73 16.53 4.77
N ARG A 134 18.41 15.96 3.75
CA ARG A 134 19.84 15.59 3.82
C ARG A 134 20.69 16.85 3.88
N GLU A 135 20.45 17.80 2.97
CA GLU A 135 21.16 19.09 2.91
C GLU A 135 21.01 19.88 4.22
N LYS A 136 19.80 19.88 4.81
CA LYS A 136 19.53 20.55 6.09
C LYS A 136 20.03 19.77 7.32
N GLY A 137 20.75 18.66 7.13
CA GLY A 137 21.27 17.81 8.22
C GLY A 137 20.19 17.16 9.10
N ARG A 138 18.93 17.14 8.65
CA ARG A 138 17.76 16.64 9.41
C ARG A 138 17.57 15.14 9.27
N LEU A 139 18.17 14.52 8.25
CA LEU A 139 18.19 13.06 8.13
C LEU A 139 19.24 12.46 9.07
N ARG A 140 18.85 12.28 10.33
CA ARG A 140 19.55 11.36 11.22
C ARG A 140 19.23 9.95 10.75
N GLY A 141 20.24 9.21 10.29
CA GLY A 141 20.12 7.77 10.08
C GLY A 141 19.65 7.08 11.36
N ARG A 142 19.35 5.77 11.28
CA ARG A 142 18.85 4.99 12.43
C ARG A 142 19.72 5.27 13.66
N SER A 143 19.11 5.87 14.70
CA SER A 143 19.79 6.18 15.94
C SER A 143 20.40 4.90 16.54
N SER A 144 21.59 5.02 17.12
CA SER A 144 22.24 3.89 17.78
C SER A 144 21.30 3.33 18.86
N LYS A 145 21.26 2.00 18.97
CA LYS A 145 20.55 1.32 20.06
C LYS A 145 21.21 1.55 21.43
N PHE A 146 22.45 2.04 21.44
CA PHE A 146 23.24 2.21 22.64
C PHE A 146 23.42 3.70 22.97
N THR A 147 23.30 4.04 24.25
CA THR A 147 23.68 5.36 24.77
C THR A 147 25.19 5.59 24.64
N ALA A 148 25.65 6.83 24.74
CA ALA A 148 27.09 7.14 24.68
C ALA A 148 27.90 6.38 25.76
N ALA A 149 27.33 6.21 26.95
CA ALA A 149 27.95 5.44 28.03
C ALA A 149 28.08 3.95 27.66
N GLN A 150 27.01 3.34 27.12
CA GLN A 150 27.01 1.95 26.66
C GLN A 150 27.98 1.74 25.49
N GLN A 151 28.09 2.68 24.57
CA GLN A 151 29.04 2.60 23.45
C GLN A 151 30.49 2.59 23.93
N ARG A 152 30.84 3.43 24.91
CA ARG A 152 32.17 3.43 25.53
C ARG A 152 32.45 2.12 26.24
N HIS A 153 31.48 1.62 27.01
CA HIS A 153 31.62 0.36 27.73
C HIS A 153 31.80 -0.83 26.79
N ILE A 154 30.93 -0.96 25.78
CA ILE A 154 31.06 -2.00 24.74
C ILE A 154 32.39 -1.89 24.01
N GLY A 155 32.84 -0.67 23.70
CA GLY A 155 34.16 -0.43 23.09
C GLY A 155 35.30 -0.98 23.93
N ALA A 156 35.29 -0.69 25.24
CA ALA A 156 36.31 -1.18 26.17
C ALA A 156 36.31 -2.72 26.28
N LEU A 157 35.14 -3.36 26.32
CA LEU A 157 35.05 -4.82 26.34
C LEU A 157 35.58 -5.46 25.06
N ILE A 158 35.37 -4.81 23.90
CA ILE A 158 35.91 -5.27 22.62
C ILE A 158 37.44 -5.11 22.58
N ASP A 159 37.97 -4.00 23.08
CA ASP A 159 39.42 -3.72 23.10
C ASP A 159 40.16 -4.61 24.09
N GLY A 160 39.55 -4.91 25.24
CA GLY A 160 40.12 -5.79 26.25
C GLY A 160 40.27 -7.24 25.78
N GLY A 161 39.47 -7.68 24.79
CA GLY A 161 39.57 -9.01 24.19
C GLY A 161 39.14 -10.18 25.10
N GLU A 162 38.73 -9.89 26.35
CA GLU A 162 38.31 -10.90 27.34
C GLU A 162 36.89 -11.45 27.09
N HIS A 163 36.10 -10.77 26.24
CA HIS A 163 34.75 -11.19 25.90
C HIS A 163 34.56 -11.33 24.39
N THR A 164 33.90 -12.42 24.00
CA THR A 164 33.43 -12.61 22.62
C THR A 164 32.27 -11.66 22.32
N GLN A 165 32.07 -11.33 21.03
CA GLN A 165 30.95 -10.48 20.61
C GLN A 165 29.57 -11.08 20.97
N ALA A 166 29.48 -12.40 21.11
CA ALA A 166 28.27 -13.09 21.54
C ALA A 166 27.99 -12.88 23.03
N GLU A 167 29.02 -12.95 23.88
CA GLU A 167 28.90 -12.69 25.32
C GLU A 167 28.55 -11.23 25.60
N ILE A 168 29.20 -10.29 24.89
CA ILE A 168 28.87 -8.86 24.99
C ILE A 168 27.40 -8.62 24.57
N ALA A 169 26.91 -9.34 23.55
CA ALA A 169 25.54 -9.22 23.10
C ALA A 169 24.54 -9.73 24.16
N ALA A 170 24.86 -10.84 24.82
CA ALA A 170 24.06 -11.38 25.92
C ALA A 170 24.01 -10.42 27.12
N LEU A 171 25.16 -9.87 27.54
CA LEU A 171 25.26 -8.88 28.62
C LEU A 171 24.44 -7.61 28.34
N MET A 172 24.40 -7.19 27.07
CA MET A 172 23.68 -5.99 26.65
C MET A 172 22.22 -6.27 26.24
N GLY A 173 21.74 -7.51 26.30
CA GLY A 173 20.37 -7.88 25.92
C GLY A 173 20.03 -7.62 24.45
N VAL A 174 21.00 -7.76 23.55
CA VAL A 174 20.84 -7.48 22.12
C VAL A 174 21.21 -8.68 21.25
N ASN A 175 20.75 -8.68 20.01
CA ASN A 175 21.18 -9.68 19.03
C ASN A 175 22.69 -9.51 18.70
N PRO A 176 23.48 -10.59 18.60
CA PRO A 176 24.92 -10.54 18.27
C PRO A 176 25.27 -9.72 17.03
N SER A 177 24.38 -9.68 16.03
CA SER A 177 24.54 -8.84 14.83
C SER A 177 24.62 -7.34 15.13
N THR A 178 24.05 -6.89 16.26
CA THR A 178 24.11 -5.49 16.71
C THR A 178 25.52 -5.13 17.19
N ILE A 179 26.15 -6.02 17.97
CA ILE A 179 27.53 -5.84 18.46
C ILE A 179 28.52 -5.96 17.31
N SER A 180 28.33 -6.92 16.40
CA SER A 180 29.17 -7.06 15.21
C SER A 180 29.15 -5.82 14.31
N ARG A 181 27.95 -5.26 14.06
CA ARG A 181 27.81 -3.98 13.32
C ARG A 181 28.47 -2.81 14.05
N PHE A 182 28.35 -2.75 15.37
CA PHE A 182 28.99 -1.73 16.19
C PHE A 182 30.53 -1.83 16.11
N ALA A 183 31.09 -3.02 16.26
CA ALA A 183 32.53 -3.28 16.15
C ALA A 183 33.07 -2.92 14.76
N LYS A 184 32.37 -3.32 13.69
CA LYS A 184 32.75 -2.97 12.30
C LYS A 184 32.72 -1.46 12.06
N LYS A 185 31.69 -0.77 12.54
CA LYS A 185 31.59 0.70 12.43
C LYS A 185 32.73 1.39 13.18
N ARG A 186 33.05 0.92 14.39
CA ARG A 186 34.12 1.49 15.21
C ARG A 186 35.51 1.30 14.58
N ARG A 187 35.78 0.11 14.01
CA ARG A 187 37.01 -0.14 13.24
C ARG A 187 37.14 0.76 12.02
N ALA A 188 36.04 0.98 11.28
CA ALA A 188 36.04 1.88 10.13
C ALA A 188 36.25 3.35 10.52
N GLN A 189 35.74 3.79 11.69
CA GLN A 189 35.98 5.13 12.21
C GLN A 189 37.43 5.32 12.65
N ALA A 190 37.99 4.37 13.40
CA ALA A 190 39.40 4.41 13.81
C ALA A 190 40.36 4.41 12.60
N ALA A 191 40.03 3.69 11.52
CA ALA A 191 40.80 3.69 10.28
C ALA A 191 40.71 5.02 9.50
N ALA A 192 39.61 5.77 9.65
CA ALA A 192 39.42 7.08 9.01
C ALA A 192 40.05 8.24 9.80
N GLU A 193 40.22 8.09 11.11
CA GLU A 193 40.85 9.07 12.01
C GLU A 193 42.38 8.91 12.11
N GLY A 194 42.92 7.78 11.63
CA GLY A 194 44.36 7.48 11.58
C GLY A 194 45.05 7.78 10.25
N VAL A 195 44.44 8.58 9.37
CA VAL A 195 44.99 9.10 8.10
C VAL A 195 45.17 10.61 8.22
#